data_AF-A0A1R3L0X0-F1
#
_entry.id   AF-A0A1R3L0X0-F1
#
_cell.length_a   1.000
_cell.length_b   1.000
_cell.length_c   1.000
_cell.angle_alpha   90.00
_cell.angle_beta   90.00
_cell.angle_gamma   90.00
#
_symmetry.space_group_name_H-M   'P 1'
#
loop_
_entity.id
_entity.type
_entity.pdbx_description
1 polymer ?
#
loop_
_entity_poly.entity_id
_entity_poly.type
_entity_poly.pdbx_seq_one_letter_code
_entity_poly.pdbx_strand_id
1 'polypeptide(L)'
;MSISKCFLHKARWVQGIYQADIDWMMGIYQHVGHAPYACSVHLETNRYISWNNNDQGEQNAAYAYRKPIEYCSFVFSQQTLHYTDIVPVSPQPKHAVIYLHGGPHNCFMDSYSPVIEKLRDAGLRIIGFNYPGSSGFDYDYRQLIEQDWGGMDLESLIHLRKTVLGDYTDVYLYGVSYGGYLALLAAGKASSLWTKVSACAPFTDLEHLHDT
;
A
#
# COMPACT_ATOMS: atom_id res chain seq x y z
N MET A 1 -21.97 2.04 -25.06
CA MET A 1 -22.60 1.73 -23.76
C MET A 1 -21.63 2.18 -22.67
N SER A 2 -21.96 3.22 -21.91
CA SER A 2 -21.06 3.74 -20.86
C SER A 2 -21.19 2.84 -19.64
N ILE A 3 -20.23 1.94 -19.42
CA ILE A 3 -20.06 1.29 -18.12
C ILE A 3 -20.05 2.40 -17.08
N SER A 4 -20.97 2.34 -16.11
CA SER A 4 -21.05 3.37 -15.08
C SER A 4 -19.70 3.40 -14.33
N LYS A 5 -18.94 4.48 -14.52
CA LYS A 5 -17.56 4.65 -14.00
C LYS A 5 -17.44 4.50 -12.47
N CYS A 6 -18.56 4.45 -11.76
CA CYS A 6 -18.61 4.54 -10.30
C CYS A 6 -18.20 3.23 -9.58
N PHE A 7 -18.41 2.05 -10.21
CA PHE A 7 -18.15 0.77 -9.54
C PHE A 7 -16.70 0.27 -9.71
N LEU A 8 -16.10 0.49 -10.89
CA LEU A 8 -14.69 0.18 -11.16
C LEU A 8 -13.71 0.97 -10.29
N HIS A 9 -14.12 2.12 -9.74
CA HIS A 9 -13.30 2.89 -8.80
C HIS A 9 -13.33 2.36 -7.36
N LYS A 10 -14.26 1.46 -7.02
CA LYS A 10 -14.45 0.97 -5.64
C LYS A 10 -14.24 -0.53 -5.48
N ALA A 11 -14.35 -1.30 -6.57
CA ALA A 11 -14.09 -2.73 -6.55
C ALA A 11 -12.68 -3.05 -7.06
N ARG A 12 -11.80 -3.51 -6.16
CA ARG A 12 -10.42 -3.88 -6.49
C ARG A 12 -10.34 -5.37 -6.76
N TRP A 13 -10.51 -5.69 -8.03
CA TRP A 13 -10.37 -7.04 -8.56
C TRP A 13 -8.90 -7.35 -8.78
N VAL A 14 -8.43 -8.48 -8.23
CA VAL A 14 -7.06 -8.96 -8.45
C VAL A 14 -6.97 -9.74 -9.76
N GLN A 15 -8.01 -10.52 -10.01
CA GLN A 15 -8.15 -11.41 -11.14
C GLN A 15 -9.65 -11.61 -11.37
N GLY A 16 -10.07 -11.64 -12.62
CA GLY A 16 -11.46 -11.89 -12.97
C GLY A 16 -11.63 -12.49 -14.35
N ILE A 17 -12.78 -13.14 -14.53
CA ILE A 17 -13.28 -13.67 -15.79
C ILE A 17 -14.58 -12.93 -16.09
N TYR A 18 -14.65 -12.31 -17.27
CA TYR A 18 -15.84 -11.63 -17.76
C TYR A 18 -16.57 -12.52 -18.76
N GLN A 19 -17.88 -12.69 -18.58
CA GLN A 19 -18.75 -13.44 -19.47
C GLN A 19 -19.71 -12.47 -20.17
N ALA A 20 -19.45 -12.22 -21.46
CA ALA A 20 -20.08 -11.14 -22.21
C ALA A 20 -21.56 -11.35 -22.54
N ASP A 21 -22.00 -12.61 -22.63
CA ASP A 21 -23.38 -13.01 -22.93
C ASP A 21 -24.35 -12.75 -21.78
N ILE A 22 -23.84 -12.76 -20.54
CA ILE A 22 -24.65 -12.53 -19.33
C ILE A 22 -24.23 -11.28 -18.55
N ASP A 23 -23.23 -10.55 -19.03
CA ASP A 23 -22.70 -9.31 -18.40
C ASP A 23 -22.27 -9.49 -16.92
N TRP A 24 -21.77 -10.69 -16.60
CA TRP A 24 -21.22 -11.00 -15.28
C TRP A 24 -19.70 -11.03 -15.31
N MET A 25 -19.09 -10.52 -14.24
CA MET A 25 -17.68 -10.68 -13.94
C MET A 25 -17.54 -11.45 -12.64
N MET A 26 -16.79 -12.55 -12.66
CA MET A 26 -16.42 -13.31 -11.46
C MET A 26 -14.94 -13.12 -11.18
N GLY A 27 -14.53 -13.02 -9.92
CA GLY A 27 -13.13 -12.82 -9.59
C GLY A 27 -12.84 -12.83 -8.11
N ILE A 28 -11.59 -12.49 -7.78
CA ILE A 28 -11.15 -12.29 -6.39
C ILE A 28 -11.16 -10.80 -6.09
N TYR A 29 -11.88 -10.44 -5.04
CA TYR A 29 -11.86 -9.12 -4.45
C TYR A 29 -10.87 -9.09 -3.29
N GLN A 30 -10.05 -8.02 -3.22
CA GLN A 30 -9.15 -7.78 -2.10
C GLN A 30 -9.18 -6.31 -1.68
N HIS A 31 -8.83 -6.05 -0.43
CA HIS A 31 -8.69 -4.71 0.13
C HIS A 31 -7.73 -4.79 1.33
N VAL A 32 -6.97 -3.75 1.62
CA VAL A 32 -6.03 -3.75 2.76
C VAL A 32 -6.72 -3.93 4.11
N GLY A 33 -8.03 -3.63 4.16
CA GLY A 33 -8.84 -3.76 5.36
C GLY A 33 -9.31 -5.18 5.71
N HIS A 34 -9.30 -6.14 4.78
CA HIS A 34 -9.81 -7.50 5.02
C HIS A 34 -9.23 -8.56 4.07
N ALA A 35 -9.30 -9.84 4.47
CA ALA A 35 -8.86 -10.97 3.66
C ALA A 35 -9.60 -11.07 2.31
N PRO A 36 -8.93 -11.52 1.24
CA PRO A 36 -9.54 -11.64 -0.08
C PRO A 36 -10.66 -12.69 -0.07
N TYR A 37 -11.65 -12.50 -0.94
CA TYR A 37 -12.73 -13.47 -1.14
C TYR A 37 -13.17 -13.50 -2.60
N ALA A 38 -13.77 -14.61 -3.03
CA ALA A 38 -14.36 -14.72 -4.34
C ALA A 38 -15.72 -14.00 -4.40
N CYS A 39 -16.00 -13.32 -5.51
CA CYS A 39 -17.29 -12.69 -5.75
C CYS A 39 -17.64 -12.62 -7.23
N SER A 40 -18.92 -12.42 -7.52
CA SER A 40 -19.46 -12.17 -8.84
C SER A 40 -20.22 -10.86 -8.86
N VAL A 41 -20.05 -10.06 -9.91
CA VAL A 41 -20.78 -8.80 -10.12
C VAL A 41 -21.39 -8.75 -11.50
N HIS A 42 -22.66 -8.36 -11.58
CA HIS A 42 -23.31 -8.00 -12.82
C HIS A 42 -23.03 -6.52 -13.12
N LEU A 43 -22.41 -6.20 -14.27
CA LEU A 43 -21.84 -4.87 -14.51
C LEU A 43 -22.91 -3.79 -14.77
N GLU A 44 -23.99 -4.14 -15.45
CA GLU A 44 -25.12 -3.21 -15.68
C GLU A 44 -25.90 -2.92 -14.40
N THR A 45 -26.26 -3.96 -13.64
CA THR A 45 -27.16 -3.82 -12.49
C THR A 45 -26.44 -3.55 -11.16
N ASN A 46 -25.10 -3.66 -11.13
CA ASN A 46 -24.27 -3.66 -9.93
C ASN A 46 -24.72 -4.70 -8.87
N ARG A 47 -25.43 -5.76 -9.28
CA ARG A 47 -25.75 -6.88 -8.39
C ARG A 47 -24.48 -7.63 -8.05
N TYR A 48 -24.38 -8.07 -6.80
CA TYR A 48 -23.17 -8.66 -6.24
C TYR A 48 -23.50 -9.94 -5.47
N ILE A 49 -22.67 -10.96 -5.68
CA ILE A 49 -22.70 -12.24 -4.97
C ILE A 49 -21.34 -12.45 -4.34
N SER A 50 -21.26 -12.58 -3.02
CA SER A 50 -20.06 -13.01 -2.33
C SER A 50 -20.04 -14.51 -2.12
N TRP A 51 -18.86 -15.11 -2.32
CA TRP A 51 -18.59 -16.53 -2.10
C TRP A 51 -17.58 -16.66 -0.97
N ASN A 52 -17.96 -16.20 0.22
CA ASN A 52 -17.20 -16.35 1.46
C ASN A 52 -17.87 -17.37 2.36
N ASN A 53 -17.07 -18.09 3.16
CA ASN A 53 -17.49 -19.28 3.92
C ASN A 53 -18.67 -19.06 4.90
N ASN A 54 -19.05 -17.80 5.18
CA ASN A 54 -20.08 -17.45 6.17
C ASN A 54 -21.31 -16.72 5.58
N ASP A 55 -21.28 -16.26 4.32
CA ASP A 55 -22.37 -15.46 3.72
C ASP A 55 -22.54 -15.81 2.23
N GLN A 56 -23.30 -16.88 1.96
CA GLN A 56 -23.77 -17.17 0.60
C GLN A 56 -25.10 -16.44 0.36
N GLY A 57 -25.11 -15.44 -0.51
CA GLY A 57 -26.35 -14.75 -0.88
C GLY A 57 -26.13 -13.50 -1.75
N GLU A 58 -27.17 -13.11 -2.48
CA GLU A 58 -27.20 -11.81 -3.16
C GLU A 58 -27.31 -10.69 -2.14
N GLN A 59 -26.38 -9.74 -2.20
CA GLN A 59 -26.37 -8.57 -1.33
C GLN A 59 -26.18 -7.30 -2.17
N ASN A 60 -26.71 -6.18 -1.70
CA ASN A 60 -26.26 -4.89 -2.18
C ASN A 60 -24.81 -4.70 -1.71
N ALA A 61 -23.91 -4.29 -2.61
CA ALA A 61 -22.45 -4.29 -2.44
C ALA A 61 -21.87 -3.35 -1.35
N ALA A 62 -22.68 -2.90 -0.39
CA ALA A 62 -22.24 -2.17 0.78
C ALA A 62 -21.62 -3.11 1.83
N TYR A 63 -20.62 -3.90 1.43
CA TYR A 63 -19.80 -4.62 2.40
C TYR A 63 -19.11 -3.59 3.29
N ALA A 64 -19.21 -3.79 4.61
CA ALA A 64 -18.90 -2.83 5.64
C ALA A 64 -17.54 -2.13 5.43
N TYR A 65 -17.60 -0.93 4.87
CA TYR A 65 -16.49 0.00 4.71
C TYR A 65 -15.95 0.38 6.09
N ARG A 66 -14.99 -0.39 6.59
CA ARG A 66 -14.25 -0.06 7.82
C ARG A 66 -13.25 1.04 7.48
N LYS A 67 -13.60 2.31 7.72
CA LYS A 67 -12.60 3.39 7.81
C LYS A 67 -11.74 3.21 9.08
N PRO A 68 -10.47 3.67 9.09
CA PRO A 68 -9.95 4.78 8.27
C PRO A 68 -8.73 4.36 7.43
N ILE A 69 -8.97 4.06 6.15
CA ILE A 69 -7.92 4.00 5.12
C ILE A 69 -8.10 5.21 4.24
N GLU A 70 -7.08 6.07 4.17
CA GLU A 70 -7.07 7.28 3.37
C GLU A 70 -5.93 7.24 2.35
N TYR A 71 -6.22 7.70 1.13
CA TYR A 71 -5.24 7.83 0.06
C TYR A 71 -4.78 9.28 0.02
N CYS A 72 -3.57 9.50 0.46
CA CYS A 72 -3.03 10.82 0.73
C CYS A 72 -1.89 11.15 -0.22
N SER A 73 -1.58 12.43 -0.32
CA SER A 73 -0.42 12.91 -1.05
C SER A 73 0.16 14.14 -0.40
N PHE A 74 1.45 14.39 -0.65
CA PHE A 74 2.14 15.63 -0.29
C PHE A 74 3.09 16.02 -1.40
N VAL A 75 3.51 17.29 -1.43
CA VAL A 75 4.45 17.79 -2.43
C VAL A 75 5.85 17.85 -1.84
N PHE A 76 6.83 17.29 -2.55
CA PHE A 76 8.25 17.37 -2.21
C PHE A 76 9.09 17.45 -3.48
N SER A 77 10.05 18.37 -3.53
CA SER A 77 10.91 18.61 -4.70
C SER A 77 10.13 18.71 -6.03
N GLN A 78 9.02 19.47 -6.03
CA GLN A 78 8.10 19.65 -7.17
C GLN A 78 7.38 18.37 -7.63
N GLN A 79 7.53 17.24 -6.92
CA GLN A 79 6.81 16.01 -7.17
C GLN A 79 5.65 15.85 -6.20
N THR A 80 4.54 15.28 -6.68
CA THR A 80 3.44 14.84 -5.81
C THR A 80 3.71 13.40 -5.41
N LEU A 81 3.95 13.16 -4.13
CA LEU A 81 4.25 11.86 -3.57
C LEU A 81 3.02 11.29 -2.88
N HIS A 82 2.81 9.98 -3.04
CA HIS A 82 1.57 9.32 -2.61
C HIS A 82 1.82 8.35 -1.45
N TYR A 83 0.89 8.28 -0.52
CA TYR A 83 0.91 7.30 0.56
C TYR A 83 -0.51 6.87 0.95
N THR A 84 -0.61 5.67 1.49
CA THR A 84 -1.85 5.19 2.12
C THR A 84 -1.72 5.34 3.64
N ASP A 85 -2.67 6.02 4.26
CA ASP A 85 -2.77 6.19 5.70
C ASP A 85 -3.79 5.22 6.27
N ILE A 86 -3.34 4.28 7.09
CA ILE A 86 -4.19 3.26 7.72
C ILE A 86 -4.15 3.49 9.22
N VAL A 87 -5.27 3.97 9.73
CA VAL A 87 -5.43 4.26 11.15
C VAL A 87 -5.90 3.00 11.88
N PRO A 88 -5.31 2.66 13.03
CA PRO A 88 -5.67 1.46 13.78
C PRO A 88 -7.06 1.58 14.41
N VAL A 89 -7.67 0.43 14.71
CA VAL A 89 -8.98 0.34 15.36
C VAL A 89 -8.94 0.91 16.78
N SER A 90 -7.83 0.71 17.48
CA SER A 90 -7.56 1.32 18.77
C SER A 90 -6.30 2.18 18.66
N PRO A 91 -6.36 3.49 18.95
CA PRO A 91 -5.18 4.34 18.93
C PRO A 91 -4.21 3.90 20.02
N GLN A 92 -3.01 3.49 19.65
CA GLN A 92 -1.86 3.57 20.55
C GLN A 92 -1.37 5.01 20.54
N PRO A 93 -1.04 5.61 21.70
CA PRO A 93 -0.46 6.94 21.72
C PRO A 93 0.85 6.95 20.91
N LYS A 94 0.83 7.60 19.74
CA LYS A 94 2.03 8.05 19.01
C LYS A 94 2.98 6.96 18.49
N HIS A 95 2.48 5.75 18.20
CA HIS A 95 3.24 4.71 17.51
C HIS A 95 2.81 4.60 16.04
N ALA A 96 3.77 4.68 15.12
CA ALA A 96 3.53 4.49 13.69
C ALA A 96 4.60 3.60 13.04
N VAL A 97 4.24 3.02 11.90
CA VAL A 97 5.15 2.29 11.04
C VAL A 97 5.03 2.82 9.62
N ILE A 98 6.16 3.10 8.99
CA ILE A 98 6.21 3.36 7.54
C ILE A 98 6.53 2.04 6.87
N TYR A 99 5.62 1.58 6.00
CA TYR A 99 5.77 0.38 5.21
C TYR A 99 6.37 0.74 3.85
N LEU A 100 7.56 0.19 3.57
CA LEU A 100 8.29 0.36 2.31
C LEU A 100 8.18 -0.94 1.51
N HIS A 101 7.47 -0.89 0.38
CA HIS A 101 7.26 -2.06 -0.48
C HIS A 101 8.57 -2.54 -1.15
N GLY A 102 8.56 -3.76 -1.67
CA GLY A 102 9.64 -4.24 -2.55
C GLY A 102 9.59 -3.59 -3.93
N GLY A 103 10.63 -3.72 -4.74
CA GLY A 103 10.71 -2.99 -6.01
C GLY A 103 12.16 -2.77 -6.44
N PRO A 104 12.51 -1.59 -6.98
CA PRO A 104 11.79 -0.32 -6.77
C PRO A 104 10.53 -0.12 -7.64
N HIS A 105 10.40 -0.83 -8.76
CA HIS A 105 9.26 -0.71 -9.68
C HIS A 105 8.01 -1.52 -9.28
N ASN A 106 7.64 -1.45 -7.99
CA ASN A 106 6.35 -1.94 -7.49
C ASN A 106 5.63 -0.78 -6.79
N CYS A 107 4.51 -1.05 -6.15
CA CYS A 107 3.86 -0.09 -5.28
C CYS A 107 3.18 -0.74 -4.08
N PHE A 108 2.98 0.04 -3.03
CA PHE A 108 2.02 -0.23 -1.99
C PHE A 108 0.62 -0.10 -2.57
N MET A 109 -0.02 -1.25 -2.74
CA MET A 109 -1.39 -1.35 -3.22
C MET A 109 -2.36 -1.47 -2.05
N ASP A 110 -3.58 -0.97 -2.25
CA ASP A 110 -4.73 -1.36 -1.43
C ASP A 110 -5.10 -2.82 -1.71
N SER A 111 -4.36 -3.70 -1.07
CA SER A 111 -4.43 -5.15 -1.19
C SER A 111 -4.24 -5.75 0.19
N TYR A 112 -4.85 -6.91 0.41
CA TYR A 112 -4.72 -7.58 1.69
C TYR A 112 -3.27 -7.95 1.96
N SER A 113 -2.81 -7.65 3.17
CA SER A 113 -1.52 -8.10 3.67
C SER A 113 -1.67 -8.56 5.12
N PRO A 114 -1.31 -9.82 5.44
CA PRO A 114 -1.35 -10.31 6.83
C PRO A 114 -0.40 -9.52 7.74
N VAL A 115 0.69 -8.96 7.17
CA VAL A 115 1.61 -8.10 7.92
C VAL A 115 0.92 -6.80 8.33
N ILE A 116 0.23 -6.14 7.39
CA ILE A 116 -0.51 -4.90 7.66
C ILE A 116 -1.62 -5.14 8.69
N GLU A 117 -2.35 -6.25 8.55
CA GLU A 117 -3.38 -6.63 9.53
C GLU A 117 -2.79 -6.77 10.94
N LYS A 118 -1.66 -7.48 11.09
CA LYS A 118 -1.00 -7.64 12.39
C LYS A 118 -0.47 -6.33 12.96
N LEU A 119 0.09 -5.45 12.13
CA LEU A 119 0.53 -4.12 12.57
C LEU A 119 -0.65 -3.26 13.04
N ARG A 120 -1.78 -3.34 12.34
CA ARG A 120 -3.01 -2.62 12.68
C ARG A 120 -3.61 -3.14 13.99
N ASP A 121 -3.63 -4.46 14.17
CA ASP A 121 -4.12 -5.12 15.40
C ASP A 121 -3.23 -4.80 16.61
N ALA A 122 -1.92 -4.61 16.40
CA ALA A 122 -1.00 -4.13 17.42
C ALA A 122 -1.20 -2.63 17.76
N GLY A 123 -2.10 -1.95 17.06
CA GLY A 123 -2.48 -0.56 17.32
C GLY A 123 -1.55 0.49 16.68
N LEU A 124 -0.74 0.11 15.69
CA LEU A 124 0.11 1.05 14.97
C LEU A 124 -0.67 1.77 13.87
N ARG A 125 -0.41 3.08 13.69
CA ARG A 125 -0.72 3.78 12.43
C ARG A 125 0.25 3.32 11.36
N ILE A 126 -0.26 2.98 10.19
CA ILE A 126 0.56 2.45 9.10
C ILE A 126 0.53 3.43 7.95
N ILE A 127 1.72 3.85 7.51
CA ILE A 127 1.91 4.67 6.32
C ILE A 127 2.51 3.80 5.23
N GLY A 128 1.68 3.36 4.27
CA GLY A 128 2.12 2.68 3.07
C GLY A 128 2.67 3.68 2.06
N PHE A 129 3.98 3.88 2.03
CA PHE A 129 4.59 4.95 1.24
C PHE A 129 4.97 4.44 -0.17
N ASN A 130 4.41 5.08 -1.20
CA ASN A 130 4.83 4.90 -2.58
C ASN A 130 5.91 5.93 -2.91
N TYR A 131 7.15 5.63 -2.51
CA TYR A 131 8.30 6.50 -2.74
C TYR A 131 8.57 6.74 -4.25
N PRO A 132 9.30 7.80 -4.64
CA PRO A 132 9.76 8.02 -6.02
C PRO A 132 10.29 6.73 -6.67
N GLY A 133 9.94 6.44 -7.92
CA GLY A 133 10.27 5.18 -8.58
C GLY A 133 9.18 4.10 -8.52
N SER A 134 8.20 4.24 -7.62
CA SER A 134 7.08 3.30 -7.50
C SER A 134 6.27 3.19 -8.79
N SER A 135 5.71 2.01 -9.06
CA SER A 135 4.80 1.76 -10.18
C SER A 135 3.36 2.19 -9.88
N GLY A 136 2.49 2.17 -10.89
CA GLY A 136 1.10 2.65 -10.77
C GLY A 136 0.93 4.17 -10.91
N PHE A 137 2.03 4.90 -11.08
CA PHE A 137 2.09 6.32 -11.42
C PHE A 137 2.57 6.51 -12.87
N ASP A 138 2.76 7.76 -13.29
CA ASP A 138 3.24 8.05 -14.65
C ASP A 138 4.67 7.55 -14.90
N TYR A 139 5.12 7.70 -16.15
CA TYR A 139 6.46 7.27 -16.55
C TYR A 139 7.54 8.06 -15.81
N ASP A 140 7.39 9.38 -15.73
CA ASP A 140 8.38 10.27 -15.14
C ASP A 140 8.59 9.95 -13.66
N TYR A 141 7.52 9.69 -12.91
CA TYR A 141 7.58 9.28 -11.51
C TYR A 141 8.40 7.99 -11.30
N ARG A 142 8.26 7.02 -12.22
CA ARG A 142 9.00 5.76 -12.16
C ARG A 142 10.49 5.94 -12.46
N GLN A 143 10.85 6.96 -13.23
CA GLN A 143 12.23 7.27 -13.60
C GLN A 143 12.96 8.13 -12.57
N LEU A 144 12.26 8.67 -11.56
CA LEU A 144 12.84 9.61 -10.58
C LEU A 144 14.03 9.06 -9.79
N ILE A 145 14.19 7.74 -9.70
CA ILE A 145 15.30 7.11 -8.98
C ILE A 145 16.22 6.30 -9.89
N GLU A 146 16.05 6.39 -11.21
CA GLU A 146 16.94 5.72 -12.14
C GLU A 146 18.36 6.27 -11.95
N GLN A 147 19.32 5.38 -11.65
CA GLN A 147 20.68 5.75 -11.23
C GLN A 147 20.77 6.60 -9.94
N ASP A 148 19.71 6.65 -9.12
CA ASP A 148 19.65 7.46 -7.89
C ASP A 148 18.99 6.71 -6.71
N TRP A 149 19.36 5.43 -6.53
CA TRP A 149 18.85 4.63 -5.41
C TRP A 149 19.39 5.13 -4.07
N GLY A 150 18.50 5.55 -3.18
CA GLY A 150 18.87 6.16 -1.90
C GLY A 150 19.10 7.67 -1.96
N GLY A 151 18.84 8.31 -3.11
CA GLY A 151 18.76 9.75 -3.26
C GLY A 151 17.35 10.25 -2.98
N MET A 152 16.59 10.53 -4.04
CA MET A 152 15.28 11.18 -3.91
C MET A 152 14.28 10.37 -3.05
N ASP A 153 14.32 9.04 -3.12
CA ASP A 153 13.45 8.17 -2.32
C ASP A 153 13.73 8.27 -0.81
N LEU A 154 15.00 8.33 -0.42
CA LEU A 154 15.42 8.54 0.97
C LEU A 154 15.04 9.93 1.48
N GLU A 155 15.32 10.98 0.69
CA GLU A 155 14.98 12.36 1.07
C GLU A 155 13.48 12.53 1.26
N SER A 156 12.70 11.93 0.36
CA SER A 156 11.24 11.92 0.41
C SER A 156 10.71 11.16 1.63
N LEU A 157 11.33 10.03 2.00
CA LEU A 157 11.00 9.28 3.20
C LEU A 157 11.26 10.09 4.48
N ILE A 158 12.40 10.77 4.55
CA ILE A 158 12.74 11.65 5.67
C ILE A 158 11.75 12.83 5.75
N HIS A 159 11.38 13.40 4.59
CA HIS A 159 10.38 14.46 4.54
C HIS A 159 9.03 13.97 5.07
N LEU A 160 8.52 12.83 4.58
CA LEU A 160 7.29 12.20 5.04
C LEU A 160 7.30 11.99 6.56
N ARG A 161 8.40 11.45 7.10
CA ARG A 161 8.55 11.23 8.55
C ARG A 161 8.37 12.52 9.36
N LYS A 162 8.91 13.63 8.87
CA LYS A 162 8.87 14.93 9.56
C LYS A 162 7.52 15.62 9.42
N THR A 163 6.87 15.52 8.26
CA THR A 163 5.65 16.27 7.97
C THR A 163 4.37 15.50 8.28
N VAL A 164 4.32 14.20 7.98
CA VAL A 164 3.13 13.36 8.18
C VAL A 164 3.08 12.76 9.60
N LEU A 165 4.26 12.45 10.16
CA LEU A 165 4.40 11.79 11.45
C LEU A 165 5.17 12.65 12.47
N GLY A 166 5.28 13.96 12.26
CA GLY A 166 6.13 14.85 13.08
C GLY A 166 5.79 14.85 14.58
N ASP A 167 4.54 14.55 14.94
CA ASP A 167 4.05 14.46 16.32
C ASP A 167 4.17 13.07 16.97
N TYR A 168 4.58 12.06 16.18
CA TYR A 168 4.80 10.67 16.62
C TYR A 168 6.18 10.54 17.24
N THR A 169 6.23 9.98 18.46
CA THR A 169 7.46 9.70 19.19
C THR A 169 8.12 8.43 18.69
N ASP A 170 7.33 7.40 18.41
CA ASP A 170 7.84 6.08 18.04
C ASP A 170 7.43 5.78 16.60
N VAL A 171 8.39 5.98 15.70
CA VAL A 171 8.21 5.64 14.28
C VAL A 171 9.15 4.51 13.91
N TYR A 172 8.56 3.45 13.39
CA TYR A 172 9.27 2.28 12.92
C TYR A 172 9.33 2.25 11.40
N LEU A 173 10.37 1.61 10.86
CA LEU A 173 10.45 1.27 9.45
C LEU A 173 10.22 -0.24 9.28
N TYR A 174 9.36 -0.61 8.35
CA TYR A 174 9.23 -1.98 7.86
C TYR A 174 9.45 -1.98 6.36
N GLY A 175 10.46 -2.70 5.88
CA GLY A 175 10.83 -2.73 4.48
C GLY A 175 11.02 -4.15 3.95
N VAL A 176 10.62 -4.39 2.69
CA VAL A 176 10.83 -5.67 2.00
C VAL A 176 11.69 -5.46 0.76
N SER A 177 12.68 -6.32 0.50
CA SER A 177 13.55 -6.23 -0.69
C SER A 177 14.18 -4.84 -0.83
N TYR A 178 13.93 -4.11 -1.92
CA TYR A 178 14.35 -2.71 -2.08
C TYR A 178 13.91 -1.81 -0.92
N GLY A 179 12.66 -1.94 -0.45
CA GLY A 179 12.20 -1.21 0.73
C GLY A 179 12.98 -1.57 1.99
N GLY A 180 13.51 -2.79 2.08
CA GLY A 180 14.44 -3.22 3.14
C GLY A 180 15.79 -2.52 3.05
N TYR A 181 16.37 -2.42 1.84
CA TYR A 181 17.55 -1.59 1.58
C TYR A 181 17.30 -0.14 2.01
N LEU A 182 16.21 0.47 1.56
CA LEU A 182 15.86 1.86 1.87
C LEU A 182 15.66 2.07 3.38
N ALA A 183 15.05 1.09 4.07
CA ALA A 183 14.89 1.13 5.52
C ALA A 183 16.23 1.12 6.27
N LEU A 184 17.17 0.26 5.85
CA LEU A 184 18.51 0.20 6.45
C LEU A 184 19.32 1.45 6.13
N LEU A 185 19.24 1.95 4.91
CA LEU A 185 19.89 3.20 4.51
C LEU A 185 19.39 4.38 5.34
N ALA A 186 18.07 4.50 5.52
CA ALA A 186 17.46 5.53 6.36
C ALA A 186 17.90 5.40 7.83
N ALA A 187 18.03 4.18 8.34
CA ALA A 187 18.54 3.92 9.68
C ALA A 187 19.98 4.41 9.85
N GLY A 188 20.83 4.19 8.86
CA GLY A 188 22.23 4.63 8.87
C GLY A 188 22.39 6.14 8.69
N LYS A 189 21.62 6.75 7.78
CA LYS A 189 21.76 8.18 7.41
C LYS A 189 20.98 9.13 8.32
N ALA A 190 19.92 8.67 8.97
CA ALA A 190 19.02 9.48 9.78
C ALA A 190 18.54 8.75 11.04
N SER A 191 19.45 8.08 11.75
CA SER A 191 19.16 7.20 12.89
C SER A 191 18.26 7.81 13.98
N SER A 192 18.34 9.12 14.23
CA SER A 192 17.53 9.79 15.26
C SER A 192 16.04 9.89 14.93
N LEU A 193 15.63 9.60 13.69
CA LEU A 193 14.24 9.69 13.26
C LEU A 193 13.44 8.39 13.46
N TRP A 194 14.11 7.29 13.76
CA TRP A 194 13.53 5.95 13.75
C TRP A 194 13.82 5.21 15.06
N THR A 195 12.78 4.65 15.68
CA THR A 195 12.95 3.90 16.93
C THR A 195 13.35 2.45 16.67
N LYS A 196 12.80 1.84 15.61
CA LYS A 196 13.04 0.43 15.24
C LYS A 196 13.00 0.26 13.73
N VAL A 197 13.74 -0.72 13.22
CA VAL A 197 13.76 -1.06 11.81
C VAL A 197 13.65 -2.58 11.64
N SER A 198 12.75 -3.00 10.75
CA SER A 198 12.61 -4.39 10.31
C SER A 198 12.83 -4.44 8.81
N ALA A 199 13.91 -5.08 8.37
CA ALA A 199 14.25 -5.25 6.96
C ALA A 199 14.12 -6.73 6.58
N CYS A 200 13.24 -7.03 5.61
CA CYS A 200 12.98 -8.38 5.13
C CYS A 200 13.61 -8.57 3.74
N ALA A 201 14.52 -9.54 3.62
CA ALA A 201 15.30 -9.79 2.41
C ALA A 201 15.96 -8.52 1.79
N PRO A 202 16.60 -7.64 2.60
CA PRO A 202 17.30 -6.49 2.05
C PRO A 202 18.55 -6.94 1.30
N PHE A 203 19.00 -6.12 0.36
CA PHE A 203 20.41 -6.08 -0.01
C PHE A 203 21.08 -4.95 0.78
N THR A 204 22.35 -5.14 1.13
CA THR A 204 23.12 -4.21 1.97
C THR A 204 24.33 -3.62 1.27
N ASP A 205 24.65 -4.15 0.09
CA ASP A 205 25.77 -3.76 -0.72
C ASP A 205 25.31 -3.73 -2.18
N LEU A 206 25.41 -2.55 -2.80
CA LEU A 206 25.02 -2.36 -4.21
C LEU A 206 26.08 -2.91 -5.16
N GLU A 207 27.36 -2.85 -4.77
CA GLU A 207 28.47 -3.31 -5.61
C GLU A 207 28.42 -4.83 -5.76
N HIS A 208 28.03 -5.54 -4.70
CA HIS A 208 27.96 -7.00 -4.65
C HIS A 208 26.53 -7.53 -4.83
N LEU A 209 25.58 -6.71 -5.33
CA LEU A 209 24.17 -7.08 -5.45
C LEU A 209 23.94 -8.32 -6.31
N HIS A 210 24.80 -8.53 -7.31
CA HIS A 210 24.71 -9.64 -8.27
C HIS A 210 25.76 -10.72 -8.04
N ASP A 211 26.53 -10.61 -6.96
CA ASP A 211 27.54 -11.60 -6.64
C ASP A 211 26.87 -12.86 -6.07
N THR A 212 27.10 -13.99 -6.73
CA THR A 212 26.55 -15.31 -6.39
C THR A 212 27.60 -16.22 -5.77
#